data_AF-D4MI93-F1
#
_entry.id   AF-D4MI93-F1
#
_cell.length_a   1.000
_cell.length_b   1.000
_cell.length_c   1.000
_cell.angle_alpha   90.00
_cell.angle_beta   90.00
_cell.angle_gamma   90.00
#
_symmetry.space_group_name_H-M   'P 1'
#
loop_
_entity.id
_entity.type
_entity.pdbx_description
1 polymer ?
#
loop_
_entity_poly.entity_id
_entity_poly.type
_entity_poly.pdbx_seq_one_letter_code
_entity_poly.pdbx_strand_id
1 'polypeptide(L)'
;MIRIDIATLFPDMCESYLSESIVGRGRKAGHIDIHCHNIRDYAGNKHNRVDDKAYGGGTGMVMQAQPIYDCITAIKQESDTSPRVIYMSPQGRVLTQDIVKELAAEDSLIILCGHYEGVDQRVLDELNAEEISVGDYVLTGGELPALILTDAIARLQDGVLPNSDAYSIESHYNGLLEHPQYTRPEIWHDRAVPAVLLTGAHDAVAKWQEETALEVTRRKRPDMLYDHRVNGEPYARYIRVFVPHKEREYDIVAFMKMIFHRRILTNREQKILKRMMPVLDLLPTPPECEENSRIWLNAKNAGRILDMYAPLFDMLREHGIDYRIEYSDTPDGKPVAENENFTVFA
;
A
#
# COMPACT_ATOMS: atom_id res chain seq x y z
N MET A 1 -24.46 -10.77 -4.14
CA MET A 1 -24.00 -10.91 -2.75
C MET A 1 -22.82 -11.83 -2.81
N ILE A 2 -21.66 -11.39 -2.34
CA ILE A 2 -20.44 -12.20 -2.37
C ILE A 2 -20.53 -13.37 -1.37
N ARG A 3 -20.02 -14.53 -1.77
CA ARG A 3 -19.73 -15.68 -0.90
C ARG A 3 -18.21 -15.77 -0.65
N ILE A 4 -17.81 -15.96 0.61
CA ILE A 4 -16.41 -16.13 0.99
C ILE A 4 -16.26 -17.41 1.81
N ASP A 5 -15.49 -18.36 1.31
CA ASP A 5 -15.18 -19.61 1.99
C ASP A 5 -13.74 -19.59 2.51
N ILE A 6 -13.54 -19.72 3.82
CA ILE A 6 -12.22 -19.73 4.46
C ILE A 6 -11.82 -21.18 4.77
N ALA A 7 -10.83 -21.71 4.06
CA ALA A 7 -10.25 -23.02 4.34
C ALA A 7 -9.11 -22.88 5.35
N THR A 8 -9.28 -23.45 6.55
CA THR A 8 -8.37 -23.28 7.69
C THR A 8 -8.27 -24.54 8.56
N LEU A 9 -7.27 -24.58 9.44
CA LEU A 9 -7.17 -25.56 10.53
C LEU A 9 -7.92 -25.13 11.80
N PHE A 10 -8.36 -23.87 11.88
CA PHE A 10 -8.94 -23.25 13.07
C PHE A 10 -10.23 -22.46 12.75
N PRO A 11 -11.28 -23.13 12.25
CA PRO A 11 -12.53 -22.46 11.85
C PRO A 11 -13.17 -21.66 12.98
N ASP A 12 -13.13 -22.16 14.23
CA ASP A 12 -13.70 -21.47 15.39
C ASP A 12 -13.06 -20.10 15.65
N MET A 13 -11.76 -19.94 15.35
CA MET A 13 -11.08 -18.66 15.48
C MET A 13 -11.67 -17.64 14.48
N CYS A 14 -11.90 -18.08 13.25
CA CYS A 14 -12.46 -17.24 12.21
C CYS A 14 -13.93 -16.91 12.49
N GLU A 15 -14.75 -17.90 12.82
CA GLU A 15 -16.18 -17.70 13.13
C GLU A 15 -16.39 -16.77 14.34
N SER A 16 -15.55 -16.90 15.37
CA SER A 16 -15.59 -16.01 16.54
C SER A 16 -15.43 -14.54 16.15
N TYR A 17 -14.47 -14.21 15.28
CA TYR A 17 -14.29 -12.84 14.80
C TYR A 17 -15.44 -12.40 13.86
N LEU A 18 -15.77 -13.24 12.88
CA LEU A 18 -16.70 -12.89 11.80
C LEU A 18 -18.17 -12.86 12.23
N SER A 19 -18.50 -13.34 13.43
CA SER A 19 -19.84 -13.28 14.01
C SER A 19 -20.13 -11.99 14.79
N GLU A 20 -19.09 -11.17 15.00
CA GLU A 20 -19.13 -9.95 15.81
C GLU A 20 -19.10 -8.67 14.96
N SER A 21 -19.37 -7.54 15.62
CA SER A 21 -19.27 -6.19 15.04
C SER A 21 -20.05 -6.00 13.72
N ILE A 22 -19.55 -5.18 12.80
CA ILE A 22 -20.20 -4.84 11.53
C ILE A 22 -20.30 -6.02 10.58
N VAL A 23 -19.26 -6.86 10.50
CA VAL A 23 -19.25 -8.07 9.65
C VAL A 23 -20.33 -9.05 10.11
N GLY A 24 -20.40 -9.33 11.41
CA GLY A 24 -21.43 -10.19 11.99
C GLY A 24 -22.86 -9.65 11.79
N ARG A 25 -23.06 -8.33 11.87
CA ARG A 25 -24.35 -7.71 11.52
C ARG A 25 -24.66 -7.86 10.03
N GLY A 26 -23.67 -7.65 9.16
CA GLY A 26 -23.79 -7.84 7.70
C GLY A 26 -24.18 -9.28 7.33
N ARG A 27 -23.54 -10.28 7.95
CA ARG A 27 -23.90 -11.71 7.80
C ARG A 27 -25.33 -11.98 8.24
N LYS A 28 -25.71 -11.55 9.45
CA LYS A 28 -27.08 -11.75 9.99
C LYS A 28 -28.17 -11.09 9.16
N ALA A 29 -27.84 -9.97 8.50
CA ALA A 29 -28.74 -9.26 7.61
C ALA A 29 -28.75 -9.81 6.16
N GLY A 30 -27.86 -10.77 5.83
CA GLY A 30 -27.77 -11.36 4.50
C GLY A 30 -27.15 -10.41 3.46
N HIS A 31 -26.21 -9.57 3.86
CA HIS A 31 -25.44 -8.71 2.95
C HIS A 31 -24.12 -9.35 2.48
N ILE A 32 -23.65 -10.36 3.21
CA ILE A 32 -22.46 -11.13 2.88
C ILE A 32 -22.63 -12.57 3.39
N ASP A 33 -22.17 -13.54 2.60
CA ASP A 33 -22.20 -14.95 2.97
C ASP A 33 -20.77 -15.44 3.24
N ILE A 34 -20.52 -15.97 4.44
CA ILE A 34 -19.16 -16.38 4.85
C ILE A 34 -19.23 -17.73 5.55
N HIS A 35 -18.36 -18.65 5.14
CA HIS A 35 -18.27 -20.01 5.66
C HIS A 35 -16.82 -20.35 6.03
N CYS A 36 -16.61 -20.97 7.20
CA CYS A 36 -15.29 -21.48 7.58
C CYS A 36 -15.27 -23.02 7.47
N HIS A 37 -14.27 -23.54 6.76
CA HIS A 37 -14.10 -24.96 6.46
C HIS A 37 -12.86 -25.51 7.16
N ASN A 38 -13.02 -26.61 7.88
CA ASN A 38 -11.90 -27.28 8.51
C ASN A 38 -11.20 -28.23 7.53
N ILE A 39 -9.98 -27.93 7.12
CA ILE A 39 -9.19 -28.77 6.20
C ILE A 39 -8.97 -30.17 6.80
N ARG A 40 -9.00 -30.32 8.13
CA ARG A 40 -8.84 -31.61 8.82
C ARG A 40 -9.94 -32.61 8.49
N ASP A 41 -11.12 -32.14 8.10
CA ASP A 41 -12.24 -33.01 7.72
C ASP A 41 -11.97 -33.75 6.39
N TYR A 42 -10.99 -33.27 5.62
CA TYR A 42 -10.57 -33.81 4.32
C TYR A 42 -9.24 -34.59 4.40
N ALA A 43 -8.73 -34.85 5.61
CA ALA A 43 -7.45 -35.51 5.82
C ALA A 43 -7.39 -36.98 5.34
N GLY A 44 -8.54 -37.66 5.29
CA GLY A 44 -8.64 -39.06 4.84
C GLY A 44 -7.92 -40.09 5.72
N ASN A 45 -7.45 -39.72 6.91
CA ASN A 45 -6.70 -40.59 7.82
C ASN A 45 -7.25 -40.58 9.25
N LYS A 46 -7.02 -41.66 10.00
CA LYS A 46 -7.58 -41.88 11.35
C LYS A 46 -7.28 -40.76 12.36
N HIS A 47 -6.20 -40.00 12.15
CA HIS A 47 -5.73 -38.98 13.09
C HIS A 47 -6.02 -37.55 12.60
N ASN A 48 -6.73 -37.38 11.48
CA ASN A 48 -6.99 -36.10 10.83
C ASN A 48 -5.72 -35.23 10.67
N ARG A 49 -4.60 -35.90 10.36
CA ARG A 49 -3.31 -35.28 10.12
C ARG A 49 -3.29 -34.64 8.73
N VAL A 50 -2.80 -33.42 8.65
CA VAL A 50 -2.83 -32.61 7.41
C VAL A 50 -1.46 -32.02 7.09
N ASP A 51 -0.41 -32.48 7.77
CA ASP A 51 0.94 -31.95 7.72
C ASP A 51 1.96 -33.08 7.71
N ASP A 52 3.07 -32.89 7.00
CA ASP A 52 4.21 -33.80 7.04
C ASP A 52 5.55 -33.09 6.96
N LYS A 53 6.63 -33.84 7.17
CA LYS A 53 8.00 -33.30 7.08
C LYS A 53 8.28 -32.81 5.66
N ALA A 54 8.90 -31.65 5.55
CA ALA A 54 9.38 -31.14 4.28
C ALA A 54 10.43 -32.06 3.66
N TYR A 55 10.35 -32.27 2.34
CA TYR A 55 11.47 -32.83 1.58
C TYR A 55 12.62 -31.81 1.56
N GLY A 56 13.87 -32.31 1.52
CA GLY A 56 15.07 -31.47 1.55
C GLY A 56 15.60 -31.16 2.95
N GLY A 57 14.92 -31.62 4.01
CA GLY A 57 15.30 -31.35 5.40
C GLY A 57 14.65 -30.08 5.96
N GLY A 58 15.00 -29.73 7.20
CA GLY A 58 14.36 -28.61 7.93
C GLY A 58 13.71 -29.07 9.24
N THR A 59 13.33 -28.10 10.08
CA THR A 59 12.77 -28.36 11.42
C THR A 59 11.24 -28.29 11.47
N GLY A 60 10.59 -27.80 10.42
CA GLY A 60 9.15 -27.56 10.37
C GLY A 60 8.36 -28.61 9.59
N MET A 61 7.05 -28.44 9.61
CA MET A 61 6.08 -29.25 8.88
C MET A 61 5.50 -28.45 7.71
N VAL A 62 5.04 -29.13 6.67
CA VAL A 62 4.37 -28.55 5.51
C VAL A 62 2.99 -29.16 5.40
N MET A 63 1.97 -28.35 5.12
CA MET A 63 0.63 -28.85 4.91
C MET A 63 0.56 -29.72 3.64
N GLN A 64 -0.05 -30.89 3.76
CA GLN A 64 -0.15 -31.88 2.71
C GLN A 64 -1.07 -31.39 1.58
N ALA A 65 -0.72 -31.75 0.34
CA ALA A 65 -1.48 -31.35 -0.85
C ALA A 65 -2.92 -31.90 -0.86
N GLN A 66 -3.10 -33.19 -0.58
CA GLN A 66 -4.40 -33.86 -0.82
C GLN A 66 -5.55 -33.29 0.04
N PRO A 67 -5.41 -33.10 1.37
CA PRO A 67 -6.50 -32.57 2.19
C PRO A 67 -6.93 -31.16 1.76
N ILE A 68 -5.97 -30.33 1.32
CA ILE A 68 -6.24 -28.99 0.80
C ILE A 68 -7.01 -29.08 -0.53
N TYR A 69 -6.52 -29.92 -1.45
CA TYR A 69 -7.17 -30.13 -2.74
C TYR A 69 -8.61 -30.59 -2.59
N ASP A 70 -8.85 -31.59 -1.73
CA ASP A 70 -10.18 -32.16 -1.50
C ASP A 70 -11.11 -31.14 -0.84
N CYS A 71 -10.62 -30.38 0.15
CA CYS A 71 -11.37 -29.30 0.80
C CYS A 71 -11.80 -28.23 -0.21
N ILE A 72 -10.86 -27.69 -0.98
CA ILE A 72 -11.14 -26.63 -1.96
C ILE A 72 -12.01 -27.15 -3.10
N THR A 73 -11.84 -28.40 -3.52
CA THR A 73 -12.69 -29.03 -4.54
C THR A 73 -14.12 -29.20 -4.05
N ALA A 74 -14.31 -29.61 -2.78
CA ALA A 74 -15.65 -29.72 -2.18
C ALA A 74 -16.34 -28.35 -2.12
N ILE A 75 -15.63 -27.30 -1.68
CA ILE A 75 -16.16 -25.93 -1.66
C ILE A 75 -16.57 -25.48 -3.07
N LYS A 76 -15.71 -25.72 -4.08
CA LYS A 76 -16.01 -25.41 -5.48
C LYS A 76 -17.26 -26.12 -6.01
N GLN A 77 -17.61 -27.30 -5.49
CA GLN A 77 -18.82 -28.03 -5.89
C GLN A 77 -20.10 -27.45 -5.29
N GLU A 78 -20.02 -26.70 -4.19
CA GLU A 78 -21.15 -26.00 -3.57
C GLU A 78 -21.42 -24.63 -4.20
N SER A 79 -20.48 -24.12 -4.99
CA SER A 79 -20.55 -22.81 -5.61
C SER A 79 -21.10 -22.92 -7.04
N ASP A 80 -22.12 -22.11 -7.36
CA ASP A 80 -22.65 -21.97 -8.72
C ASP A 80 -21.71 -21.16 -9.64
N THR A 81 -20.68 -20.53 -9.07
CA THR A 81 -19.64 -19.78 -9.77
C THR A 81 -18.28 -20.47 -9.61
N SER A 82 -17.28 -20.05 -10.40
CA SER A 82 -15.90 -20.52 -10.27
C SER A 82 -15.12 -19.57 -9.35
N PRO A 83 -15.02 -19.84 -8.04
CA PRO A 83 -14.35 -18.92 -7.13
C PRO A 83 -12.85 -18.82 -7.39
N ARG A 84 -12.31 -17.61 -7.22
CA ARG A 84 -10.87 -17.39 -7.14
C ARG A 84 -10.34 -17.98 -5.84
N VAL A 85 -9.18 -18.63 -5.90
CA VAL A 85 -8.52 -19.21 -4.72
C VAL A 85 -7.38 -18.28 -4.31
N ILE A 86 -7.50 -17.69 -3.13
CA ILE A 86 -6.52 -16.78 -2.55
C ILE A 86 -5.76 -17.51 -1.45
N TYR A 87 -4.44 -17.63 -1.57
CA TYR A 87 -3.58 -18.14 -0.52
C TYR A 87 -2.94 -16.98 0.27
N MET A 88 -3.19 -16.95 1.58
CA MET A 88 -2.57 -15.94 2.43
C MET A 88 -1.11 -16.31 2.70
N SER A 89 -0.19 -15.57 2.07
CA SER A 89 1.24 -15.89 2.00
C SER A 89 2.09 -14.61 2.09
N PRO A 90 3.16 -14.57 2.89
CA PRO A 90 4.06 -13.42 2.93
C PRO A 90 4.82 -13.22 1.61
N GLN A 91 4.82 -14.21 0.70
CA GLN A 91 5.43 -14.12 -0.63
C GLN A 91 4.50 -13.44 -1.66
N GLY A 92 3.23 -13.27 -1.31
CA GLY A 92 2.20 -12.73 -2.18
C GLY A 92 2.31 -11.22 -2.40
N ARG A 93 1.46 -10.72 -3.30
CA ARG A 93 1.30 -9.27 -3.50
C ARG A 93 0.79 -8.66 -2.20
N VAL A 94 1.41 -7.56 -1.76
CA VAL A 94 0.97 -6.84 -0.55
C VAL A 94 -0.43 -6.28 -0.77
N LEU A 95 -1.33 -6.57 0.16
CA LEU A 95 -2.74 -6.16 0.15
C LEU A 95 -2.83 -4.63 0.14
N THR A 96 -3.57 -4.11 -0.84
CA THR A 96 -3.89 -2.69 -0.97
C THR A 96 -5.40 -2.50 -1.09
N GLN A 97 -5.88 -1.27 -0.89
CA GLN A 97 -7.29 -0.96 -1.05
C GLN A 97 -7.81 -1.26 -2.47
N ASP A 98 -6.95 -1.17 -3.50
CA ASP A 98 -7.34 -1.51 -4.86
C ASP A 98 -7.51 -3.02 -5.07
N ILE A 99 -6.67 -3.84 -4.43
CA ILE A 99 -6.87 -5.30 -4.39
C ILE A 99 -8.17 -5.64 -3.64
N VAL A 100 -8.48 -4.93 -2.56
CA VAL A 100 -9.77 -5.12 -1.85
C VAL A 100 -10.95 -4.78 -2.76
N LYS A 101 -10.91 -3.66 -3.50
CA LYS A 101 -11.95 -3.29 -4.47
C LYS A 101 -12.09 -4.33 -5.58
N GLU A 102 -10.98 -4.84 -6.09
CA GLU A 102 -10.94 -5.90 -7.11
C GLU A 102 -11.67 -7.16 -6.61
N LEU A 103 -11.27 -7.66 -5.43
CA LEU A 103 -11.83 -8.89 -4.86
C LEU A 103 -13.28 -8.71 -4.37
N ALA A 104 -13.66 -7.52 -3.90
CA ALA A 104 -15.02 -7.24 -3.47
C ALA A 104 -16.04 -7.22 -4.62
N ALA A 105 -15.59 -7.13 -5.87
CA ALA A 105 -16.43 -7.22 -7.06
C ALA A 105 -16.68 -8.64 -7.55
N GLU A 106 -16.01 -9.64 -6.96
CA GLU A 106 -16.20 -11.05 -7.29
C GLU A 106 -17.49 -11.62 -6.68
N ASP A 107 -18.07 -12.63 -7.33
CA ASP A 107 -19.24 -13.33 -6.79
C ASP A 107 -18.88 -14.31 -5.68
N SER A 108 -17.70 -14.94 -5.75
CA SER A 108 -17.27 -15.97 -4.82
C SER A 108 -15.75 -16.04 -4.70
N LEU A 109 -15.26 -16.22 -3.47
CA LEU A 109 -13.84 -16.32 -3.13
C LEU A 109 -13.60 -17.51 -2.19
N ILE A 110 -12.49 -18.20 -2.39
CA ILE A 110 -11.95 -19.17 -1.41
C ILE A 110 -10.65 -18.60 -0.87
N ILE A 111 -10.54 -18.45 0.46
CA ILE A 111 -9.33 -17.99 1.13
C ILE A 111 -8.69 -19.17 1.87
N LEU A 112 -7.51 -19.59 1.41
CA LEU A 112 -6.70 -20.65 2.02
C LEU A 112 -5.76 -20.08 3.08
N CYS A 113 -5.91 -20.57 4.31
CA CYS A 113 -5.02 -20.26 5.42
C CYS A 113 -3.89 -21.30 5.50
N GLY A 114 -2.66 -20.86 5.27
CA GLY A 114 -1.47 -21.69 5.53
C GLY A 114 -1.14 -21.78 7.01
N HIS A 115 -0.39 -22.81 7.38
CA HIS A 115 0.17 -22.97 8.73
C HIS A 115 1.54 -23.68 8.63
N TYR A 116 2.26 -23.75 9.75
CA TYR A 116 3.58 -24.37 9.82
C TYR A 116 4.57 -23.62 8.90
N GLU A 117 5.34 -24.33 8.06
CA GLU A 117 6.22 -23.70 7.06
C GLU A 117 5.46 -23.28 5.78
N GLY A 118 4.16 -23.60 5.70
CA GLY A 118 3.30 -23.29 4.55
C GLY A 118 2.66 -24.54 3.94
N VAL A 119 2.28 -24.39 2.68
CA VAL A 119 1.53 -25.38 1.89
C VAL A 119 2.43 -26.00 0.84
N ASP A 120 2.22 -27.30 0.54
CA ASP A 120 2.90 -27.96 -0.58
C ASP A 120 2.65 -27.22 -1.90
N GLN A 121 3.70 -26.71 -2.54
CA GLN A 121 3.59 -25.88 -3.74
C GLN A 121 2.73 -26.49 -4.85
N ARG A 122 2.75 -27.83 -5.00
CA ARG A 122 2.04 -28.50 -6.09
C ARG A 122 0.53 -28.30 -6.02
N VAL A 123 -0.04 -28.21 -4.81
CA VAL A 123 -1.49 -27.95 -4.69
C VAL A 123 -1.83 -26.50 -4.98
N LEU A 124 -0.94 -25.57 -4.65
CA LEU A 124 -1.14 -24.15 -5.00
C LEU A 124 -1.12 -23.97 -6.52
N ASP A 125 -0.17 -24.61 -7.20
CA ASP A 125 -0.05 -24.58 -8.65
C ASP A 125 -1.29 -25.21 -9.34
N GLU A 126 -1.71 -26.40 -8.89
CA GLU A 126 -2.89 -27.10 -9.42
C GLU A 126 -4.18 -26.28 -9.24
N LEU A 127 -4.33 -25.61 -8.10
CA LEU A 127 -5.50 -24.78 -7.80
C LEU A 127 -5.45 -23.40 -8.45
N ASN A 128 -4.33 -23.03 -9.09
CA ASN A 128 -4.03 -21.68 -9.56
C ASN A 128 -4.24 -20.64 -8.45
N ALA A 129 -3.72 -20.94 -7.26
CA ALA A 129 -3.90 -20.08 -6.09
C ALA A 129 -3.12 -18.76 -6.25
N GLU A 130 -3.82 -17.64 -6.08
CA GLU A 130 -3.21 -16.32 -6.05
C GLU A 130 -2.69 -16.00 -4.65
N GLU A 131 -1.45 -15.53 -4.54
CA GLU A 131 -0.85 -15.21 -3.24
C GLU A 131 -1.06 -13.75 -2.85
N ILE A 132 -1.57 -13.52 -1.64
CA ILE A 132 -1.72 -12.18 -1.05
C ILE A 132 -1.03 -12.13 0.32
N SER A 133 -0.22 -11.10 0.53
CA SER A 133 0.42 -10.77 1.80
C SER A 133 -0.31 -9.61 2.48
N VAL A 134 -0.43 -9.61 3.81
CA VAL A 134 -0.95 -8.46 4.58
C VAL A 134 0.17 -7.53 5.09
N GLY A 135 1.41 -7.78 4.69
CA GLY A 135 2.56 -6.91 4.92
C GLY A 135 3.88 -7.64 5.11
N ASP A 136 4.95 -6.88 5.32
CA ASP A 136 6.33 -7.38 5.35
C ASP A 136 6.72 -7.88 6.76
N TYR A 137 6.01 -8.90 7.22
CA TYR A 137 6.22 -9.58 8.50
C TYR A 137 5.68 -11.02 8.44
N VAL A 138 6.04 -11.86 9.42
CA VAL A 138 5.65 -13.28 9.48
C VAL A 138 4.70 -13.53 10.64
N LEU A 139 3.63 -14.28 10.39
CA LEU A 139 2.65 -14.72 11.37
C LEU A 139 2.68 -16.25 11.52
N THR A 140 2.01 -16.78 12.54
CA THR A 140 1.97 -18.22 12.82
C THR A 140 1.03 -19.00 11.88
N GLY A 141 0.13 -18.31 11.20
CA GLY A 141 -0.86 -18.91 10.29
C GLY A 141 -1.59 -17.85 9.46
N GLY A 142 -2.35 -18.32 8.48
CA GLY A 142 -3.09 -17.49 7.52
C GLY A 142 -4.44 -16.96 8.03
N GLU A 143 -4.88 -17.34 9.24
CA GLU A 143 -6.18 -16.98 9.79
C GLU A 143 -6.34 -15.47 9.98
N LEU A 144 -5.39 -14.80 10.65
CA LEU A 144 -5.43 -13.35 10.83
C LEU A 144 -5.38 -12.60 9.49
N PRO A 145 -4.49 -12.94 8.54
CA PRO A 145 -4.53 -12.38 7.19
C PRO A 145 -5.87 -12.58 6.47
N ALA A 146 -6.46 -13.78 6.56
CA ALA A 146 -7.75 -14.08 5.94
C ALA A 146 -8.88 -13.24 6.55
N LEU A 147 -8.86 -13.02 7.87
CA LEU A 147 -9.81 -12.16 8.56
C LEU A 147 -9.63 -10.69 8.18
N ILE A 148 -8.41 -10.21 8.04
CA ILE A 148 -8.12 -8.84 7.54
C ILE A 148 -8.71 -8.66 6.14
N LEU A 149 -8.44 -9.60 5.24
CA LEU A 149 -8.94 -9.53 3.87
C LEU A 149 -10.48 -9.60 3.82
N THR A 150 -11.07 -10.53 4.56
CA THR A 150 -12.53 -10.73 4.64
C THR A 150 -13.23 -9.50 5.21
N ASP A 151 -12.70 -8.92 6.29
CA ASP A 151 -13.23 -7.69 6.90
C ASP A 151 -13.20 -6.53 5.90
N ALA A 152 -12.06 -6.31 5.24
CA ALA A 152 -11.90 -5.25 4.25
C ALA A 152 -12.87 -5.39 3.06
N ILE A 153 -13.08 -6.62 2.56
CA ILE A 153 -14.05 -6.91 1.49
C ILE A 153 -15.48 -6.69 1.98
N ALA A 154 -15.81 -7.17 3.18
CA ALA A 154 -17.15 -7.06 3.75
C ALA A 154 -17.60 -5.61 3.86
N ARG A 155 -16.69 -4.69 4.23
CA ARG A 155 -17.00 -3.25 4.33
C ARG A 155 -17.46 -2.64 3.01
N LEU A 156 -17.04 -3.18 1.87
CA LEU A 156 -17.44 -2.68 0.54
C LEU A 156 -18.76 -3.27 0.03
N GLN A 157 -19.34 -4.24 0.73
CA GLN A 157 -20.60 -4.86 0.32
C GLN A 157 -21.81 -4.01 0.68
N ASP A 158 -22.74 -3.88 -0.27
CA ASP A 158 -23.96 -3.11 -0.11
C ASP A 158 -24.77 -3.58 1.11
N GLY A 159 -25.03 -2.65 2.04
CA GLY A 159 -25.81 -2.89 3.25
C GLY A 159 -25.00 -3.37 4.46
N VAL A 160 -23.70 -3.68 4.30
CA VAL A 160 -22.83 -3.92 5.48
C VAL A 160 -22.57 -2.62 6.22
N LEU A 161 -22.26 -1.54 5.48
CA LEU A 161 -22.21 -0.18 6.02
C LEU A 161 -23.51 0.60 5.72
N PRO A 162 -23.89 1.60 6.54
CA PRO A 162 -25.16 2.31 6.40
C PRO A 162 -25.29 3.10 5.09
N ASN A 163 -24.17 3.60 4.55
CA ASN A 163 -24.11 4.34 3.29
C ASN A 163 -22.73 4.18 2.64
N SER A 164 -22.66 4.39 1.32
CA SER A 164 -21.41 4.28 0.55
C SER A 164 -20.39 5.36 0.89
N ASP A 165 -20.87 6.51 1.37
CA ASP A 165 -20.00 7.61 1.82
C ASP A 165 -19.13 7.21 3.00
N ALA A 166 -19.54 6.19 3.78
CA ALA A 166 -18.77 5.69 4.91
C ALA A 166 -17.42 5.06 4.53
N TYR A 167 -17.19 4.72 3.26
CA TYR A 167 -15.89 4.18 2.82
C TYR A 167 -15.26 4.99 1.68
N SER A 168 -16.01 5.85 0.97
CA SER A 168 -15.50 6.55 -0.22
C SER A 168 -14.51 7.69 0.07
N ILE A 169 -14.59 8.25 1.27
CA ILE A 169 -13.71 9.33 1.76
C ILE A 169 -12.67 8.84 2.77
N GLU A 170 -12.63 7.52 3.03
CA GLU A 170 -11.71 6.93 3.98
C GLU A 170 -10.29 6.80 3.43
N SER A 171 -9.36 6.56 4.35
CA SER A 171 -7.94 6.43 4.04
C SER A 171 -7.73 5.36 2.98
N HIS A 172 -6.86 5.64 2.01
CA HIS A 172 -6.52 4.81 0.86
C HIS A 172 -7.61 4.66 -0.21
N TYR A 173 -8.89 4.94 0.06
CA TYR A 173 -9.95 4.75 -0.93
C TYR A 173 -9.80 5.70 -2.13
N ASN A 174 -9.53 6.98 -1.86
CA ASN A 174 -9.29 8.03 -2.84
C ASN A 174 -7.80 8.39 -3.01
N GLY A 175 -6.90 7.56 -2.47
CA GLY A 175 -5.45 7.78 -2.52
C GLY A 175 -4.90 8.75 -1.47
N LEU A 176 -5.71 9.24 -0.52
CA LEU A 176 -5.26 10.07 0.61
C LEU A 176 -5.47 9.34 1.95
N LEU A 177 -4.82 9.83 3.01
CA LEU A 177 -5.20 9.55 4.38
C LEU A 177 -6.33 10.49 4.81
N GLU A 178 -7.16 10.05 5.75
CA GLU A 178 -8.22 10.88 6.32
C GLU A 178 -7.70 12.08 7.11
N HIS A 179 -8.55 13.10 7.15
CA HIS A 179 -8.42 14.21 8.08
C HIS A 179 -8.60 13.74 9.55
N PRO A 180 -8.06 14.48 10.54
CA PRO A 180 -8.25 14.15 11.94
C PRO A 180 -9.71 14.25 12.37
N GLN A 181 -10.15 13.25 13.13
CA GLN A 181 -11.50 13.18 13.69
C GLN A 181 -11.56 13.84 15.07
N TYR A 182 -12.66 14.56 15.34
CA TYR A 182 -12.91 15.21 16.63
C TYR A 182 -14.31 14.82 17.14
N THR A 183 -14.43 14.67 18.45
CA THR A 183 -15.73 14.40 19.10
C THR A 183 -15.83 15.20 20.40
N ARG A 184 -17.01 15.17 21.01
CA ARG A 184 -17.28 15.88 22.27
C ARG A 184 -16.36 15.36 23.39
N PRO A 185 -15.93 16.22 24.35
CA PRO A 185 -16.28 17.63 24.51
C PRO A 185 -15.50 18.59 23.60
N GLU A 186 -15.99 19.83 23.45
CA GLU A 186 -15.36 20.86 22.59
C GLU A 186 -13.95 21.26 23.03
N ILE A 187 -13.69 21.28 24.34
CA ILE A 187 -12.36 21.56 24.90
C ILE A 187 -11.98 20.39 25.80
N TRP A 188 -10.83 19.77 25.52
CA TRP A 188 -10.24 18.71 26.33
C TRP A 188 -8.79 19.05 26.66
N HIS A 189 -8.47 19.22 27.96
CA HIS A 189 -7.16 19.71 28.42
C HIS A 189 -6.66 20.96 27.68
N ASP A 190 -7.49 22.00 27.66
CA ASP A 190 -7.20 23.28 26.98
C ASP A 190 -6.94 23.17 25.46
N ARG A 191 -7.28 22.01 24.85
CA ARG A 191 -7.25 21.80 23.40
C ARG A 191 -8.67 21.87 22.86
N ALA A 192 -8.94 22.93 22.10
CA ALA A 192 -10.23 23.12 21.44
C ALA A 192 -10.31 22.32 20.13
N VAL A 193 -11.52 21.86 19.81
CA VAL A 193 -11.88 21.41 18.46
C VAL A 193 -11.70 22.57 17.47
N PRO A 194 -11.20 22.35 16.25
CA PRO A 194 -11.10 23.39 15.24
C PRO A 194 -12.42 24.15 15.04
N ALA A 195 -12.37 25.48 15.14
CA ALA A 195 -13.57 26.31 15.13
C ALA A 195 -14.47 26.08 13.90
N VAL A 196 -13.87 25.81 12.73
CA VAL A 196 -14.60 25.50 11.49
C VAL A 196 -15.57 24.32 11.64
N LEU A 197 -15.20 23.30 12.42
CA LEU A 197 -16.01 22.10 12.66
C LEU A 197 -17.21 22.38 13.58
N LEU A 198 -17.23 23.54 14.26
CA LEU A 198 -18.30 23.96 15.16
C LEU A 198 -19.31 24.90 14.47
N THR A 199 -19.02 25.35 13.24
CA THR A 199 -19.83 26.38 12.55
C THR A 199 -21.11 25.84 11.90
N GLY A 200 -21.18 24.54 11.61
CA GLY A 200 -22.24 23.94 10.78
C GLY A 200 -22.17 24.32 9.29
N ALA A 201 -21.14 25.04 8.86
CA ALA A 201 -20.97 25.41 7.45
C ALA A 201 -20.39 24.23 6.65
N HIS A 202 -21.26 23.41 6.06
CA HIS A 202 -20.88 22.18 5.36
C HIS A 202 -19.77 22.37 4.31
N ASP A 203 -19.83 23.42 3.48
CA ASP A 203 -18.80 23.67 2.46
C ASP A 203 -17.44 24.03 3.06
N ALA A 204 -17.45 24.81 4.15
CA ALA A 204 -16.21 25.18 4.85
C ALA A 204 -15.59 23.97 5.57
N VAL A 205 -16.43 23.08 6.11
CA VAL A 205 -16.00 21.83 6.71
C VAL A 205 -15.41 20.89 5.65
N ALA A 206 -16.09 20.68 4.54
CA ALA A 206 -15.61 19.81 3.46
C ALA A 206 -14.26 20.30 2.91
N LYS A 207 -14.13 21.61 2.66
CA LYS A 207 -12.86 22.21 2.23
C LYS A 207 -11.75 22.00 3.26
N TRP A 208 -12.04 22.23 4.54
CA TRP A 208 -11.06 21.99 5.61
C TRP A 208 -10.65 20.51 5.71
N GLN A 209 -11.60 19.58 5.52
CA GLN A 209 -11.32 18.14 5.53
C GLN A 209 -10.40 17.73 4.37
N GLU A 210 -10.63 18.25 3.17
CA GLU A 210 -9.79 17.99 2.00
C GLU A 210 -8.37 18.53 2.20
N GLU A 211 -8.23 19.80 2.58
CA GLU A 211 -6.93 20.44 2.83
C GLU A 211 -6.16 19.71 3.95
N THR A 212 -6.85 19.29 5.01
CA THR A 212 -6.20 18.61 6.14
C THR A 212 -5.83 17.16 5.81
N ALA A 213 -6.63 16.45 5.01
CA ALA A 213 -6.30 15.12 4.51
C ALA A 213 -5.02 15.13 3.68
N LEU A 214 -4.87 16.12 2.78
CA LEU A 214 -3.65 16.34 2.02
C LEU A 214 -2.44 16.57 2.92
N GLU A 215 -2.56 17.45 3.92
CA GLU A 215 -1.48 17.74 4.86
C GLU A 215 -1.09 16.52 5.71
N VAL A 216 -2.08 15.77 6.21
CA VAL A 216 -1.83 14.52 6.96
C VAL A 216 -1.11 13.50 6.08
N THR A 217 -1.54 13.34 4.83
CA THR A 217 -0.92 12.43 3.86
C THR A 217 0.51 12.86 3.57
N ARG A 218 0.73 14.14 3.27
CA ARG A 218 2.05 14.75 3.04
C ARG A 218 3.01 14.44 4.19
N ARG A 219 2.55 14.58 5.44
CA ARG A 219 3.39 14.37 6.62
C ARG A 219 3.66 12.90 6.94
N LYS A 220 2.66 12.02 6.81
CA LYS A 220 2.75 10.63 7.31
C LYS A 220 3.04 9.60 6.23
N ARG A 221 2.49 9.79 5.04
CA ARG A 221 2.59 8.88 3.89
C ARG A 221 2.80 9.68 2.61
N PRO A 222 3.93 10.44 2.52
CA PRO A 222 4.19 11.22 1.33
C PRO A 222 4.14 10.33 0.09
N ASP A 223 4.58 9.08 0.14
CA ASP A 223 4.49 8.14 -0.99
C ASP A 223 3.10 8.08 -1.68
N MET A 224 2.00 8.24 -0.94
CA MET A 224 0.65 8.17 -1.50
C MET A 224 0.29 9.32 -2.46
N LEU A 225 0.94 10.50 -2.37
CA LEU A 225 0.63 11.58 -3.31
C LEU A 225 1.35 11.45 -4.66
N TYR A 226 2.18 10.42 -4.88
CA TYR A 226 2.81 10.23 -6.20
C TYR A 226 1.78 9.91 -7.28
N ASP A 227 0.75 9.13 -6.92
CA ASP A 227 -0.30 8.67 -7.83
C ASP A 227 -1.64 9.36 -7.60
N HIS A 228 -1.74 10.21 -6.57
CA HIS A 228 -2.94 11.01 -6.31
C HIS A 228 -3.21 11.97 -7.48
N ARG A 229 -4.49 12.13 -7.85
CA ARG A 229 -4.90 12.97 -8.98
C ARG A 229 -5.94 14.01 -8.57
N VAL A 230 -5.78 15.22 -9.10
CA VAL A 230 -6.73 16.33 -8.95
C VAL A 230 -7.27 16.67 -10.33
N ASN A 231 -8.59 16.58 -10.52
CA ASN A 231 -9.26 16.81 -11.81
C ASN A 231 -8.68 15.96 -12.97
N GLY A 232 -8.25 14.73 -12.68
CA GLY A 232 -7.64 13.82 -13.66
C GLY A 232 -6.14 14.03 -13.89
N GLU A 233 -5.57 15.13 -13.40
CA GLU A 233 -4.13 15.43 -13.50
C GLU A 233 -3.38 14.92 -12.26
N PRO A 234 -2.12 14.44 -12.40
CA PRO A 234 -1.30 14.06 -11.25
C PRO A 234 -1.13 15.22 -10.26
N TYR A 235 -1.17 14.92 -8.96
CA TYR A 235 -0.79 15.85 -7.89
C TYR A 235 0.70 16.13 -8.05
N ALA A 236 1.03 17.22 -8.73
CA ALA A 236 2.39 17.48 -9.18
C ALA A 236 3.32 17.68 -7.98
N ARG A 237 4.46 16.98 -8.00
CA ARG A 237 5.54 17.09 -7.03
C ARG A 237 6.84 17.37 -7.76
N TYR A 238 7.50 18.45 -7.37
CA TYR A 238 8.77 18.89 -7.97
C TYR A 238 9.93 18.55 -7.03
N ILE A 239 11.17 18.49 -7.53
CA ILE A 239 12.38 18.23 -6.73
C ILE A 239 13.36 19.36 -7.06
N ARG A 240 13.71 20.19 -6.08
CA ARG A 240 14.81 21.17 -6.17
C ARG A 240 16.10 20.55 -5.63
N VAL A 241 17.28 21.00 -6.03
CA VAL A 241 18.55 20.60 -5.39
C VAL A 241 19.40 21.86 -5.17
N PHE A 242 19.55 22.32 -3.93
CA PHE A 242 20.37 23.50 -3.59
C PHE A 242 21.76 23.10 -3.10
N VAL A 243 22.85 23.69 -3.59
CA VAL A 243 24.23 23.36 -3.15
C VAL A 243 24.89 24.61 -2.52
N PRO A 244 25.04 24.68 -1.19
CA PRO A 244 25.39 25.91 -0.47
C PRO A 244 26.75 26.52 -0.85
N HIS A 245 27.75 25.71 -1.18
CA HIS A 245 29.13 26.18 -1.32
C HIS A 245 29.41 27.03 -2.58
N LYS A 246 28.38 27.37 -3.38
CA LYS A 246 28.52 28.20 -4.58
C LYS A 246 27.45 29.25 -4.81
N GLU A 247 26.46 29.41 -3.92
CA GLU A 247 25.29 30.29 -4.16
C GLU A 247 24.68 30.08 -5.57
N ARG A 248 24.66 28.85 -6.07
CA ARG A 248 24.19 28.50 -7.41
C ARG A 248 23.16 27.39 -7.33
N GLU A 249 22.04 27.57 -8.02
CA GLU A 249 21.02 26.54 -8.21
C GLU A 249 21.40 25.69 -9.43
N TYR A 250 21.33 24.37 -9.31
CA TYR A 250 21.60 23.47 -10.43
C TYR A 250 20.41 22.55 -10.67
N ASP A 251 20.11 22.29 -11.94
CA ASP A 251 19.35 21.11 -12.31
C ASP A 251 20.13 19.83 -11.90
N ILE A 252 19.47 18.76 -11.41
CA ILE A 252 20.09 17.50 -10.99
C ILE A 252 20.94 16.92 -12.12
N VAL A 253 20.54 17.04 -13.38
CA VAL A 253 21.33 16.57 -14.53
C VAL A 253 22.58 17.44 -14.72
N ALA A 254 22.48 18.76 -14.58
CA ALA A 254 23.61 19.69 -14.69
C ALA A 254 24.60 19.55 -13.51
N PHE A 255 24.07 19.39 -12.29
CA PHE A 255 24.82 19.10 -11.08
C PHE A 255 25.60 17.78 -11.22
N MET A 256 24.93 16.74 -11.72
CA MET A 256 25.53 15.42 -11.94
C MET A 256 26.63 15.46 -13.00
N LYS A 257 26.41 16.16 -14.12
CA LYS A 257 27.43 16.39 -15.15
C LYS A 257 28.62 17.19 -14.58
N MET A 258 28.38 18.19 -13.73
CA MET A 258 29.43 18.96 -13.06
C MET A 258 30.28 18.10 -12.11
N ILE A 259 29.66 17.26 -11.27
CA ILE A 259 30.38 16.39 -10.32
C ILE A 259 31.19 15.34 -11.07
N PHE A 260 30.62 14.74 -12.12
CA PHE A 260 31.28 13.71 -12.92
C PHE A 260 32.59 14.23 -13.56
N HIS A 261 32.60 15.47 -14.06
CA HIS A 261 33.76 16.04 -14.74
C HIS A 261 34.83 16.59 -13.80
N ARG A 262 34.51 16.91 -12.54
CA ARG A 262 35.47 17.51 -11.59
C ARG A 262 36.37 16.51 -10.85
N ARG A 263 36.28 15.21 -11.13
CA ARG A 263 37.08 14.13 -10.47
C ARG A 263 37.06 14.20 -8.93
N ILE A 264 35.96 14.67 -8.35
CA ILE A 264 35.75 14.72 -6.89
C ILE A 264 35.46 13.30 -6.35
N LEU A 265 34.99 12.42 -7.23
CA LEU A 265 34.52 11.08 -6.90
C LEU A 265 35.59 10.00 -7.05
N THR A 266 35.53 9.00 -6.18
CA THR A 266 36.33 7.77 -6.26
C THR A 266 35.99 6.96 -7.51
N ASN A 267 36.88 6.04 -7.91
CA ASN A 267 36.67 5.17 -9.07
C ASN A 267 35.41 4.29 -8.96
N ARG A 268 35.00 3.92 -7.74
CA ARG A 268 33.77 3.15 -7.49
C ARG A 268 32.53 4.00 -7.76
N GLU A 269 32.52 5.23 -7.27
CA GLU A 269 31.43 6.18 -7.41
C GLU A 269 31.27 6.67 -8.85
N GLN A 270 32.39 6.93 -9.56
CA GLN A 270 32.36 7.24 -10.99
C GLN A 270 31.71 6.11 -11.81
N LYS A 271 31.92 4.85 -11.41
CA LYS A 271 31.33 3.69 -12.09
C LYS A 271 29.81 3.58 -11.83
N ILE A 272 29.35 3.98 -10.63
CA ILE A 272 27.92 4.08 -10.29
C ILE A 272 27.28 5.18 -11.13
N LEU A 273 27.84 6.39 -11.12
CA LEU A 273 27.35 7.53 -11.90
C LEU A 273 27.33 7.26 -13.41
N LYS A 274 28.35 6.58 -13.95
CA LYS A 274 28.42 6.21 -15.36
C LYS A 274 27.32 5.21 -15.77
N ARG A 275 26.84 4.36 -14.85
CA ARG A 275 25.69 3.46 -15.09
C ARG A 275 24.35 4.19 -15.08
N MET A 276 24.26 5.31 -14.36
CA MET A 276 23.05 6.13 -14.25
C MET A 276 22.92 7.16 -15.39
N MET A 277 24.02 7.49 -16.07
CA MET A 277 24.06 8.48 -17.17
C MET A 277 23.03 8.24 -18.29
N PRO A 278 22.83 7.00 -18.80
CA PRO A 278 21.84 6.75 -19.84
C PRO A 278 20.40 7.02 -19.40
N VAL A 279 20.09 6.90 -18.12
CA VAL A 279 18.76 7.20 -17.56
C VAL A 279 18.58 8.71 -17.37
N LEU A 280 19.65 9.40 -16.98
CA LEU A 280 19.68 10.87 -16.89
C LEU A 280 19.48 11.55 -18.25
N ASP A 281 20.06 10.99 -19.31
CA ASP A 281 19.93 11.53 -20.67
C ASP A 281 18.54 11.27 -21.29
N LEU A 282 17.70 10.43 -20.67
CA LEU A 282 16.30 10.21 -21.05
C LEU A 282 15.32 11.14 -20.33
N LEU A 283 15.79 11.89 -19.32
CA LEU A 283 14.99 12.94 -18.70
C LEU A 283 14.84 14.11 -19.69
N PRO A 284 13.68 14.77 -19.77
CA PRO A 284 13.50 15.88 -20.67
C PRO A 284 14.51 16.98 -20.35
N THR A 285 15.35 17.33 -21.32
CA THR A 285 16.21 18.53 -21.24
C THR A 285 15.29 19.74 -21.34
N PRO A 286 15.26 20.65 -20.35
CA PRO A 286 14.48 21.88 -20.49
C PRO A 286 14.99 22.70 -21.68
N PRO A 287 14.13 23.49 -22.34
CA PRO A 287 14.57 24.40 -23.40
C PRO A 287 15.57 25.41 -22.80
N GLU A 288 16.76 25.48 -23.40
CA GLU A 288 17.85 26.44 -23.14
C GLU A 288 18.04 26.86 -21.67
N CYS A 289 18.89 26.11 -20.96
CA CYS A 289 19.28 26.38 -19.58
C CYS A 289 20.35 27.50 -19.49
N GLU A 290 19.95 28.71 -19.10
CA GLU A 290 20.88 29.72 -18.56
C GLU A 290 21.44 29.26 -17.19
N GLU A 291 22.69 29.61 -16.85
CA GLU A 291 23.27 29.29 -15.53
C GLU A 291 22.30 29.70 -14.40
N ASN A 292 21.94 28.76 -13.53
CA ASN A 292 20.88 28.81 -12.48
C ASN A 292 19.46 28.31 -12.85
N SER A 293 19.29 27.53 -13.92
CA SER A 293 17.97 27.00 -14.29
C SER A 293 17.58 25.67 -13.62
N ARG A 294 16.28 25.60 -13.30
CA ARG A 294 15.52 24.67 -12.44
C ARG A 294 15.26 23.31 -13.10
N ILE A 295 15.23 22.22 -12.32
CA ILE A 295 14.66 20.93 -12.77
C ILE A 295 13.15 20.95 -12.55
N TRP A 296 12.43 20.49 -13.56
CA TRP A 296 11.03 20.19 -13.50
C TRP A 296 10.85 18.69 -13.75
N LEU A 297 10.72 17.89 -12.69
CA LEU A 297 10.43 16.47 -12.83
C LEU A 297 8.92 16.26 -12.75
N ASN A 298 8.34 15.65 -13.78
CA ASN A 298 6.95 15.23 -13.79
C ASN A 298 6.74 14.09 -12.76
N ALA A 299 5.66 14.18 -11.98
CA ALA A 299 5.27 13.28 -10.90
C ALA A 299 5.37 11.78 -11.23
N LYS A 300 5.10 11.40 -12.50
CA LYS A 300 5.12 10.01 -12.96
C LYS A 300 6.42 9.25 -12.64
N ASN A 301 7.54 9.96 -12.51
CA ASN A 301 8.84 9.34 -12.26
C ASN A 301 9.49 9.76 -10.94
N ALA A 302 8.92 10.70 -10.16
CA ALA A 302 9.62 11.35 -9.05
C ALA A 302 10.00 10.38 -7.90
N GLY A 303 9.10 9.48 -7.49
CA GLY A 303 9.41 8.47 -6.45
C GLY A 303 10.47 7.47 -6.90
N ARG A 304 10.31 6.92 -8.11
CA ARG A 304 11.27 5.99 -8.73
C ARG A 304 12.64 6.63 -8.98
N ILE A 305 12.65 7.93 -9.28
CA ILE A 305 13.84 8.78 -9.39
C ILE A 305 14.49 8.91 -8.02
N LEU A 306 13.77 9.33 -6.98
CA LEU A 306 14.33 9.48 -5.63
C LEU A 306 14.95 8.18 -5.11
N ASP A 307 14.28 7.04 -5.29
CA ASP A 307 14.82 5.72 -4.92
C ASP A 307 16.04 5.33 -5.77
N MET A 308 15.99 5.60 -7.07
CA MET A 308 17.11 5.35 -7.99
C MET A 308 18.33 6.25 -7.68
N TYR A 309 18.11 7.47 -7.18
CA TYR A 309 19.13 8.43 -6.80
C TYR A 309 19.47 8.40 -5.30
N ALA A 310 18.84 7.55 -4.48
CA ALA A 310 19.20 7.41 -3.06
C ALA A 310 20.70 7.10 -2.85
N PRO A 311 21.35 6.20 -3.62
CA PRO A 311 22.78 5.96 -3.49
C PRO A 311 23.65 7.17 -3.84
N LEU A 312 23.14 8.09 -4.68
CA LEU A 312 23.80 9.35 -4.98
C LEU A 312 23.65 10.34 -3.83
N PHE A 313 22.44 10.48 -3.30
CA PHE A 313 22.16 11.37 -2.16
C PHE A 313 22.97 10.97 -0.91
N ASP A 314 23.19 9.67 -0.72
CA ASP A 314 24.09 9.14 0.30
C ASP A 314 25.56 9.49 -0.01
N MET A 315 26.01 9.31 -1.25
CA MET A 315 27.36 9.69 -1.69
C MET A 315 27.63 11.20 -1.49
N LEU A 316 26.67 12.08 -1.81
CA LEU A 316 26.82 13.52 -1.60
C LEU A 316 27.01 13.87 -0.12
N ARG A 317 26.27 13.19 0.78
CA ARG A 317 26.44 13.33 2.24
C ARG A 317 27.81 12.84 2.69
N GLU A 318 28.28 11.71 2.18
CA GLU A 318 29.62 11.15 2.52
C GLU A 318 30.77 12.09 2.14
N HIS A 319 30.61 12.88 1.07
CA HIS A 319 31.60 13.88 0.63
C HIS A 319 31.40 15.28 1.25
N GLY A 320 30.49 15.44 2.21
CA GLY A 320 30.21 16.72 2.87
C GLY A 320 29.62 17.77 1.92
N ILE A 321 28.94 17.34 0.86
CA ILE A 321 28.26 18.22 -0.09
C ILE A 321 26.83 18.38 0.40
N ASP A 322 26.57 19.51 1.05
CA ASP A 322 25.21 19.87 1.45
C ASP A 322 24.33 19.99 0.19
N TYR A 323 23.16 19.36 0.24
CA TYR A 323 22.12 19.54 -0.75
C TYR A 323 20.75 19.74 -0.08
N ARG A 324 19.85 20.49 -0.72
CA ARG A 324 18.45 20.62 -0.27
C ARG A 324 17.49 20.12 -1.32
N ILE A 325 16.63 19.16 -0.98
CA ILE A 325 15.49 18.78 -1.81
C ILE A 325 14.25 19.60 -1.47
N GLU A 326 13.65 20.27 -2.45
CA GLU A 326 12.39 21.01 -2.26
C GLU A 326 11.26 20.53 -3.18
N TYR A 327 10.03 20.48 -2.65
CA TYR A 327 8.83 20.03 -3.35
C TYR A 327 7.81 21.17 -3.53
N SER A 328 7.21 21.29 -4.73
CA SER A 328 6.07 22.18 -4.99
C SER A 328 4.78 21.36 -5.15
N ASP A 329 3.67 21.95 -4.69
CA ASP A 329 2.34 21.33 -4.53
C ASP A 329 1.29 21.90 -5.50
N THR A 330 1.70 22.76 -6.43
CA THR A 330 0.79 23.38 -7.39
C THR A 330 0.65 22.52 -8.66
N PRO A 331 -0.56 22.32 -9.22
CA PRO A 331 -0.78 21.58 -10.46
C PRO A 331 0.00 22.11 -11.68
N ASP A 332 0.35 23.41 -11.67
CA ASP A 332 1.13 24.07 -12.73
C ASP A 332 2.64 24.19 -12.40
N GLY A 333 3.04 23.70 -11.23
CA GLY A 333 4.41 23.73 -10.70
C GLY A 333 4.94 25.08 -10.29
N LYS A 334 4.18 26.17 -10.43
CA LYS A 334 4.73 27.48 -10.12
C LYS A 334 4.99 27.61 -8.62
N PRO A 335 6.16 28.15 -8.22
CA PRO A 335 6.38 28.50 -6.82
C PRO A 335 5.32 29.53 -6.42
N VAL A 336 4.47 29.19 -5.46
CA VAL A 336 3.75 30.21 -4.70
C VAL A 336 4.84 30.97 -3.94
N ALA A 337 4.86 32.29 -4.09
CA ALA A 337 5.91 33.19 -3.61
C ALA A 337 6.52 32.75 -2.26
N GLU A 338 7.86 32.80 -2.17
CA GLU A 338 8.72 32.45 -1.01
C GLU A 338 7.97 32.42 0.33
N ASN A 339 7.26 31.32 0.62
CA ASN A 339 6.81 30.94 1.95
C ASN A 339 6.25 29.51 2.00
N GLU A 340 6.76 28.79 3.00
CA GLU A 340 6.16 27.70 3.78
C GLU A 340 5.84 26.32 3.14
N ASN A 341 5.63 26.18 1.83
CA ASN A 341 5.17 24.90 1.26
C ASN A 341 6.27 23.93 0.79
N PHE A 342 7.51 24.10 1.21
CA PHE A 342 8.62 23.21 0.87
C PHE A 342 8.98 22.30 2.05
N THR A 343 8.73 20.99 1.95
CA THR A 343 9.26 20.05 2.95
C THR A 343 10.73 19.83 2.66
N VAL A 344 11.56 20.19 3.64
CA VAL A 344 13.01 20.00 3.58
C VAL A 344 13.35 18.64 4.14
N PHE A 345 13.94 17.78 3.32
CA PHE A 345 14.63 16.59 3.82
C PHE A 345 16.14 16.89 3.79
N ALA A 346 16.78 16.77 4.96
CA ALA A 346 18.23 16.86 5.14
C ALA A 346 18.87 15.47 5.03
#